data_AF-A0A0N5D4P7-F1
#
_entry.id   AF-A0A0N5D4P7-F1
#
_cell.length_a   1.000
_cell.length_b   1.000
_cell.length_c   1.000
_cell.angle_alpha   90.00
_cell.angle_beta   90.00
_cell.angle_gamma   90.00
#
_symmetry.space_group_name_H-M   'P 1'
#
loop_
_entity.id
_entity.type
_entity.pdbx_description
1 polymer ?
#
loop_
_entity_poly.entity_id
_entity_poly.type
_entity_poly.pdbx_seq_one_letter_code
_entity_poly.pdbx_strand_id
1 'polypeptide(L)'
;LLRRLKHQVLVPCRGACSVFSLHDSLRRCVFVITYQRQTVVMQIGIAVNVLIIETSCTKNSLSLAMVRLIDKVLRGSNEEVRTQTDIISRLYGESVAKNPSIYRFLVKKVETVVNVTSDSRNEETQSTDENLINLLKAIDMCRVELTTHFLCQFLLNFITCCKSSASTTRQRHIIRLNGTNLLIKRLMLYMKGSEYCPNVDVICSILILLFARDKLFCLKARLCGLISLFQKNLLSIAKDRRISVMQVCCCSIRSVPNARIFGKNENLMSDLIKAIVDFSDAEIVVRLMEILYIIIKFISHIFAENSVIMTILESNDILNILTRQFKKYFKPRFCSSEFVDLEICLFTLASLRNLTKLRRNRERLKETGALQIFYSAISTIYNYEEYGSDFASKKYYMKVQVMSDF
;
A
#
# COMPACT_ATOMS: atom_id res chain seq x y z
N LEU A 1 -37.76 15.51 16.25
CA LEU A 1 -37.69 16.80 15.53
C LEU A 1 -36.97 16.58 14.19
N LEU A 2 -37.70 16.08 13.17
CA LEU A 2 -38.24 16.86 12.02
C LEU A 2 -37.10 17.43 11.15
N ARG A 3 -36.70 16.83 10.01
CA ARG A 3 -37.46 16.71 8.74
C ARG A 3 -38.39 17.91 8.49
N ARG A 4 -37.86 18.92 7.79
CA ARG A 4 -38.50 20.02 7.00
C ARG A 4 -37.31 20.94 6.60
N LEU A 5 -37.05 21.40 5.39
CA LEU A 5 -37.77 21.53 4.12
C LEU A 5 -36.76 21.64 2.96
N LYS A 6 -37.18 21.17 1.79
CA LYS A 6 -36.57 21.34 0.48
C LYS A 6 -36.91 22.72 -0.11
N HIS A 7 -35.99 23.22 -0.94
CA HIS A 7 -36.15 24.15 -2.09
C HIS A 7 -36.76 25.54 -1.89
N GLN A 8 -35.99 26.57 -2.28
CA GLN A 8 -36.36 27.45 -3.41
C GLN A 8 -35.13 28.25 -3.91
N VAL A 9 -35.23 28.68 -5.16
CA VAL A 9 -34.19 29.17 -6.07
C VAL A 9 -34.49 30.65 -6.42
N LEU A 10 -33.43 31.39 -6.79
CA LEU A 10 -33.35 32.67 -7.53
C LEU A 10 -33.21 34.01 -6.78
N VAL A 11 -32.32 34.81 -7.37
CA VAL A 11 -31.66 36.10 -7.04
C VAL A 11 -32.41 37.24 -7.78
N PRO A 12 -32.38 38.53 -7.37
CA PRO A 12 -31.41 39.50 -7.94
C PRO A 12 -30.94 40.69 -7.05
N CYS A 13 -29.64 40.99 -7.17
CA CYS A 13 -28.92 42.27 -7.30
C CYS A 13 -29.24 43.54 -6.46
N ARG A 14 -28.17 44.08 -5.83
CA ARG A 14 -27.70 45.50 -5.64
C ARG A 14 -26.81 45.50 -4.39
N GLY A 15 -25.64 46.11 -4.24
CA GLY A 15 -24.84 47.08 -4.97
C GLY A 15 -23.92 47.75 -3.92
N ALA A 16 -22.60 47.52 -4.03
CA ALA A 16 -21.45 48.25 -3.48
C ALA A 16 -21.41 48.74 -2.00
N CYS A 17 -20.38 48.30 -1.25
CA CYS A 17 -19.28 49.18 -0.79
C CYS A 17 -18.05 48.38 -0.30
N SER A 18 -16.88 48.86 -0.74
CA SER A 18 -15.48 48.49 -0.42
C SER A 18 -15.12 48.65 1.07
N VAL A 19 -14.07 48.03 1.65
CA VAL A 19 -12.63 48.37 1.54
C VAL A 19 -11.70 47.19 1.91
N PHE A 20 -10.50 47.24 1.34
CA PHE A 20 -9.36 46.32 1.22
C PHE A 20 -8.68 45.75 2.48
N SER A 21 -8.03 44.59 2.32
CA SER A 21 -6.56 44.48 2.50
C SER A 21 -6.00 43.36 1.60
N LEU A 22 -4.91 43.66 0.89
CA LEU A 22 -4.25 42.80 -0.11
C LEU A 22 -3.03 42.11 0.50
N HIS A 23 -2.83 40.81 0.24
CA HIS A 23 -1.49 40.28 -0.06
C HIS A 23 -1.56 38.98 -0.88
N ASP A 24 -0.82 39.00 -2.00
CA ASP A 24 -0.29 37.94 -2.87
C ASP A 24 -1.15 36.72 -3.27
N SER A 25 -1.78 36.82 -4.44
CA SER A 25 -1.41 36.04 -5.65
C SER A 25 -2.41 36.25 -6.81
N LEU A 26 -1.87 36.37 -8.03
CA LEU A 26 -2.51 36.26 -9.36
C LEU A 26 -3.33 37.44 -9.94
N ARG A 27 -2.88 37.84 -11.15
CA ARG A 27 -3.63 38.20 -12.38
C ARG A 27 -4.12 39.64 -12.60
N ARG A 28 -3.68 40.14 -13.78
CA ARG A 28 -4.19 41.23 -14.64
C ARG A 28 -3.84 42.66 -14.23
N CYS A 29 -2.88 43.24 -14.94
CA CYS A 29 -2.75 44.69 -15.05
C CYS A 29 -3.84 45.21 -16.01
N VAL A 30 -4.72 46.06 -15.51
CA VAL A 30 -5.57 46.94 -16.31
C VAL A 30 -5.17 48.35 -15.92
N PHE A 31 -4.59 49.09 -16.86
CA PHE A 31 -4.35 50.52 -16.68
C PHE A 31 -5.57 51.29 -17.18
N VAL A 32 -6.16 52.11 -16.31
CA VAL A 32 -7.19 53.09 -16.65
C VAL A 32 -6.55 54.46 -16.52
N ILE A 33 -6.28 55.11 -17.66
CA ILE A 33 -5.91 56.53 -17.69
C ILE A 33 -7.18 57.31 -17.99
N THR A 34 -7.52 58.27 -17.13
CA THR A 34 -8.64 59.19 -17.31
C THR A 34 -8.13 60.49 -17.91
N TYR A 35 -8.66 60.89 -19.06
CA TYR A 35 -8.54 62.25 -19.57
C TYR A 35 -9.91 62.69 -20.11
N GLN A 36 -10.42 63.80 -19.57
CA GLN A 36 -11.66 64.50 -19.95
C GLN A 36 -12.83 63.64 -20.48
N ARG A 37 -13.62 63.07 -19.55
CA ARG A 37 -15.03 62.65 -19.75
C ARG A 37 -15.38 61.77 -20.96
N GLN A 38 -14.45 60.98 -21.51
CA GLN A 38 -14.78 59.86 -22.40
C GLN A 38 -13.92 58.64 -22.06
N THR A 39 -14.56 57.51 -21.76
CA THR A 39 -13.89 56.23 -21.56
C THR A 39 -13.73 55.55 -22.92
N VAL A 40 -12.52 55.57 -23.47
CA VAL A 40 -12.15 54.75 -24.64
C VAL A 40 -11.34 53.56 -24.16
N VAL A 41 -11.87 52.34 -24.33
CA VAL A 41 -11.14 51.09 -24.06
C VAL A 41 -10.35 50.75 -25.31
N MET A 42 -9.05 51.03 -25.30
CA MET A 42 -8.14 50.67 -26.39
C MET A 42 -7.52 49.29 -26.09
N GLN A 43 -7.86 48.29 -26.90
CA GLN A 43 -7.38 46.92 -26.78
C GLN A 43 -6.08 46.78 -27.61
N ILE A 44 -4.93 47.02 -27.00
CA ILE A 44 -3.63 46.75 -27.65
C ILE A 44 -3.27 45.28 -27.42
N GLY A 45 -3.24 44.53 -28.52
CA GLY A 45 -2.87 43.13 -28.55
C GLY A 45 -1.41 42.91 -28.16
N ILE A 46 -1.20 42.12 -27.11
CA ILE A 46 0.04 41.37 -26.91
C ILE A 46 -0.38 39.90 -26.87
N ALA A 47 0.01 39.17 -27.91
CA ALA A 47 -0.18 37.73 -28.02
C ALA A 47 0.64 37.02 -26.94
N VAL A 48 0.06 36.89 -25.74
CA VAL A 48 0.44 35.84 -24.81
C VAL A 48 -0.38 34.63 -25.21
N ASN A 49 0.27 33.63 -25.80
CA ASN A 49 -0.28 32.29 -26.02
C ASN A 49 -0.65 31.68 -24.67
N VAL A 50 -1.79 32.09 -24.11
CA VAL A 50 -2.46 31.41 -23.02
C VAL A 50 -3.15 30.22 -23.65
N LEU A 51 -2.45 29.09 -23.62
CA LEU A 51 -2.96 27.78 -23.93
C LEU A 51 -4.04 27.41 -22.89
N ILE A 52 -5.23 28.01 -22.98
CA ILE A 52 -6.45 27.48 -22.37
C ILE A 52 -6.87 26.31 -23.27
N ILE A 53 -6.17 25.18 -23.16
CA ILE A 53 -6.71 23.92 -23.68
C ILE A 53 -7.77 23.48 -22.69
N GLU A 54 -8.99 23.45 -23.21
CA GLU A 54 -10.17 22.85 -22.61
C GLU A 54 -9.85 21.59 -21.80
N THR A 55 -10.25 21.60 -20.54
CA THR A 55 -10.14 20.46 -19.63
C THR A 55 -11.04 19.28 -20.02
N SER A 56 -11.84 19.39 -21.09
CA SER A 56 -12.57 18.29 -21.74
C SER A 56 -11.73 17.60 -22.83
N CYS A 57 -10.97 18.36 -23.62
CA CYS A 57 -10.20 17.84 -24.76
C CYS A 57 -8.95 17.05 -24.32
N THR A 58 -8.31 17.44 -23.20
CA THR A 58 -7.15 16.75 -22.63
C THR A 58 -7.47 15.40 -21.95
N LYS A 59 -8.71 15.21 -21.48
CA LYS A 59 -9.12 13.97 -20.79
C LYS A 59 -9.30 12.80 -21.76
N ASN A 60 -9.89 13.09 -22.92
CA ASN A 60 -10.04 12.11 -24.00
C ASN A 60 -8.68 11.80 -24.65
N SER A 61 -7.78 12.79 -24.76
CA SER A 61 -6.45 12.55 -25.33
C SER A 61 -5.57 11.67 -24.43
N LEU A 62 -5.59 11.85 -23.11
CA LEU A 62 -4.82 11.00 -22.19
C LEU A 62 -5.35 9.56 -22.11
N SER A 63 -6.68 9.39 -22.00
CA SER A 63 -7.29 8.05 -21.96
C SER A 63 -6.98 7.28 -23.25
N LEU A 64 -7.05 7.94 -24.41
CA LEU A 64 -6.68 7.36 -25.69
C LEU A 64 -5.17 7.06 -25.77
N ALA A 65 -4.32 7.96 -25.28
CA ALA A 65 -2.88 7.73 -25.21
C ALA A 65 -2.53 6.52 -24.33
N MET A 66 -3.22 6.35 -23.20
CA MET A 66 -3.09 5.18 -22.34
C MET A 66 -3.45 3.88 -23.06
N VAL A 67 -4.58 3.85 -23.76
CA VAL A 67 -4.99 2.68 -24.56
C VAL A 67 -3.94 2.36 -25.63
N ARG A 68 -3.41 3.38 -26.33
CA ARG A 68 -2.33 3.19 -27.31
C ARG A 68 -1.04 2.66 -26.68
N LEU A 69 -0.67 3.12 -25.48
CA LEU A 69 0.49 2.60 -24.77
C LEU A 69 0.30 1.13 -24.42
N ILE A 70 -0.86 0.76 -23.88
CA ILE A 70 -1.21 -0.62 -23.54
C ILE A 70 -1.11 -1.51 -24.79
N ASP A 71 -1.71 -1.09 -25.91
CA ASP A 71 -1.66 -1.82 -27.17
C ASP A 71 -0.21 -2.00 -27.68
N LYS A 72 0.59 -0.93 -27.68
CA LYS A 72 2.02 -1.00 -28.05
C LYS A 72 2.82 -1.95 -27.17
N VAL A 73 2.56 -1.99 -25.87
CA VAL A 73 3.19 -2.93 -24.94
C VAL A 73 2.80 -4.37 -25.30
N LEU A 74 1.52 -4.62 -25.57
CA LEU A 74 1.02 -5.96 -25.90
C LEU A 74 1.53 -6.46 -27.26
N ARG A 75 1.80 -5.55 -28.21
CA ARG A 75 2.44 -5.86 -29.51
C ARG A 75 3.95 -6.08 -29.42
N GLY A 76 4.61 -5.67 -28.33
CA GLY A 76 6.04 -5.89 -28.10
C GLY A 76 6.99 -4.86 -28.74
N SER A 77 6.49 -3.72 -29.23
CA SER A 77 7.28 -2.67 -29.89
C SER A 77 8.04 -1.78 -28.90
N ASN A 78 9.19 -2.22 -28.38
CA ASN A 78 9.90 -1.55 -27.27
C ASN A 78 10.27 -0.07 -27.54
N GLU A 79 10.70 0.29 -28.75
CA GLU A 79 11.03 1.70 -29.08
C GLU A 79 9.79 2.59 -29.07
N GLU A 80 8.72 2.14 -29.71
CA GLU A 80 7.44 2.86 -29.73
C GLU A 80 6.82 2.99 -28.33
N VAL A 81 7.04 1.99 -27.48
CA VAL A 81 6.63 2.01 -26.07
C VAL A 81 7.34 3.13 -25.33
N ARG A 82 8.66 3.29 -25.50
CA ARG A 82 9.42 4.37 -24.85
C ARG A 82 8.91 5.75 -25.27
N THR A 83 8.79 5.99 -26.58
CA THR A 83 8.29 7.25 -27.12
C THR A 83 6.88 7.56 -26.61
N GLN A 84 6.01 6.55 -26.56
CA GLN A 84 4.65 6.73 -26.08
C GLN A 84 4.61 7.02 -24.57
N THR A 85 5.45 6.36 -23.77
CA THR A 85 5.60 6.62 -22.33
C THR A 85 6.04 8.05 -22.09
N ASP A 86 7.03 8.57 -22.82
CA ASP A 86 7.51 9.95 -22.66
C ASP A 86 6.42 10.99 -22.94
N ILE A 87 5.62 10.77 -23.97
CA ILE A 87 4.47 11.64 -24.30
C ILE A 87 3.46 11.63 -23.14
N ILE A 88 3.12 10.45 -22.61
CA ILE A 88 2.13 10.32 -21.55
C ILE A 88 2.65 10.90 -20.24
N SER A 89 3.91 10.69 -19.89
CA SER A 89 4.51 11.23 -18.67
C SER A 89 4.47 12.76 -18.63
N ARG A 90 4.56 13.43 -19.79
CA ARG A 90 4.38 14.90 -19.87
C ARG A 90 2.93 15.34 -19.63
N LEU A 91 1.97 14.50 -20.00
CA LEU A 91 0.53 14.77 -19.81
C LEU A 91 0.03 14.35 -18.42
N TYR A 92 0.70 13.40 -17.78
CA TYR A 92 0.28 12.77 -16.53
C TYR A 92 0.96 13.41 -15.31
N GLY A 93 0.61 14.67 -15.03
CA GLY A 93 1.04 15.39 -13.82
C GLY A 93 0.29 14.98 -12.55
N GLU A 94 0.73 15.47 -11.39
CA GLU A 94 0.14 15.11 -10.08
C GLU A 94 -1.35 15.51 -9.96
N SER A 95 -1.73 16.68 -10.49
CA SER A 95 -3.13 17.14 -10.50
C SER A 95 -4.03 16.26 -11.38
N VAL A 96 -3.47 15.75 -12.47
CA VAL A 96 -4.11 14.82 -13.40
C VAL A 96 -4.25 13.44 -12.73
N ALA A 97 -3.19 12.92 -12.12
CA ALA A 97 -3.21 11.64 -11.41
C ALA A 97 -4.30 11.56 -10.32
N LYS A 98 -4.55 12.66 -9.60
CA LYS A 98 -5.59 12.73 -8.54
C LYS A 98 -7.03 12.80 -9.08
N ASN A 99 -7.23 13.01 -10.38
CA ASN A 99 -8.56 13.17 -10.95
C ASN A 99 -9.20 11.81 -11.31
N PRO A 100 -10.30 11.39 -10.63
CA PRO A 100 -10.88 10.06 -10.83
C PRO A 100 -11.44 9.80 -12.24
N SER A 101 -11.74 10.87 -13.00
CA SER A 101 -12.35 10.77 -14.33
C SER A 101 -11.44 10.14 -15.38
N ILE A 102 -10.12 10.26 -15.23
CA ILE A 102 -9.13 9.73 -16.17
C ILE A 102 -9.11 8.20 -16.16
N TYR A 103 -9.52 7.57 -15.06
CA TYR A 103 -9.59 6.11 -14.97
C TYR A 103 -10.93 5.54 -15.42
N ARG A 104 -11.88 6.38 -15.86
CA ARG A 104 -13.24 5.95 -16.18
C ARG A 104 -13.27 4.95 -17.33
N PHE A 105 -12.34 5.04 -18.28
CA PHE A 105 -12.22 4.11 -19.40
C PHE A 105 -11.83 2.68 -18.99
N LEU A 106 -11.28 2.49 -17.79
CA LEU A 106 -10.98 1.16 -17.26
C LEU A 106 -12.23 0.43 -16.74
N VAL A 107 -13.36 1.14 -16.59
CA VAL A 107 -14.61 0.62 -16.01
C VAL A 107 -15.80 0.78 -16.96
N LYS A 108 -15.68 1.67 -17.95
CA LYS A 108 -16.73 1.94 -18.94
C LYS A 108 -16.11 1.83 -20.33
N LYS A 109 -16.90 1.35 -21.30
CA LYS A 109 -16.53 1.42 -22.71
C LYS A 109 -16.17 2.85 -23.08
N VAL A 110 -15.05 3.01 -23.78
CA VAL A 110 -14.75 4.26 -24.48
C VAL A 110 -15.66 4.24 -25.69
N GLU A 111 -16.67 5.12 -25.73
CA GLU A 111 -17.37 5.39 -26.98
C GLU A 111 -16.35 6.07 -27.90
N THR A 112 -15.72 5.27 -28.76
CA THR A 112 -14.95 5.80 -29.87
C THR A 112 -15.93 6.50 -30.80
N VAL A 113 -15.89 7.84 -30.82
CA VAL A 113 -16.49 8.63 -31.91
C VAL A 113 -15.65 8.37 -33.15
N VAL A 114 -15.90 7.23 -33.81
CA VAL A 114 -15.42 6.96 -35.15
C VAL A 114 -16.66 6.94 -36.02
N ASN A 115 -16.96 8.09 -36.63
CA ASN A 115 -17.83 8.14 -37.80
C ASN A 115 -17.12 7.39 -38.93
N VAL A 116 -17.40 6.09 -39.06
CA VAL A 116 -17.21 5.38 -40.32
C VAL A 116 -18.43 4.49 -40.51
N THR A 117 -19.23 4.87 -41.50
CA THR A 117 -20.29 4.09 -42.11
C THR A 117 -19.75 2.75 -42.60
N SER A 118 -20.12 1.65 -41.96
CA SER A 118 -20.22 0.33 -42.61
C SER A 118 -20.94 -0.68 -41.71
N ASP A 119 -22.08 -1.12 -42.21
CA ASP A 119 -22.82 -2.35 -41.96
C ASP A 119 -22.69 -3.07 -40.60
N SER A 120 -23.78 -2.93 -39.86
CA SER A 120 -24.21 -3.80 -38.78
C SER A 120 -24.27 -5.28 -39.23
N ARG A 121 -23.43 -6.12 -38.62
CA ARG A 121 -23.79 -7.43 -38.02
C ARG A 121 -22.50 -8.09 -37.49
N ASN A 122 -22.44 -8.27 -36.16
CA ASN A 122 -21.50 -9.10 -35.37
C ASN A 122 -20.46 -8.38 -34.46
N GLU A 123 -20.82 -7.37 -33.67
CA GLU A 123 -19.93 -6.85 -32.61
C GLU A 123 -20.57 -6.69 -31.22
N GLU A 124 -21.60 -7.48 -30.90
CA GLU A 124 -22.12 -7.56 -29.54
C GLU A 124 -21.35 -8.61 -28.73
N THR A 125 -20.22 -8.21 -28.09
CA THR A 125 -19.72 -8.72 -26.78
C THR A 125 -18.28 -8.27 -26.41
N GLN A 126 -17.75 -7.14 -26.88
CA GLN A 126 -16.53 -6.59 -26.25
C GLN A 126 -16.82 -6.23 -24.78
N SER A 127 -16.19 -6.96 -23.85
CA SER A 127 -16.48 -6.89 -22.41
C SER A 127 -16.10 -5.53 -21.82
N THR A 128 -16.86 -5.04 -20.84
CA THR A 128 -16.55 -3.80 -20.08
C THR A 128 -15.18 -3.81 -19.41
N ASP A 129 -14.56 -4.99 -19.32
CA ASP A 129 -13.36 -5.27 -18.55
C ASP A 129 -12.11 -5.29 -19.43
N GLU A 130 -12.26 -5.21 -20.76
CA GLU A 130 -11.17 -5.38 -21.73
C GLU A 130 -9.98 -4.45 -21.48
N ASN A 131 -10.24 -3.16 -21.24
CA ASN A 131 -9.18 -2.19 -20.97
C ASN A 131 -8.40 -2.51 -19.68
N LEU A 132 -9.08 -2.97 -18.63
CA LEU A 132 -8.43 -3.33 -17.38
C LEU A 132 -7.67 -4.65 -17.51
N ILE A 133 -8.22 -5.64 -18.23
CA ILE A 133 -7.52 -6.88 -18.56
C ILE A 133 -6.25 -6.57 -19.35
N ASN A 134 -6.34 -5.71 -20.36
CA ASN A 134 -5.22 -5.34 -21.20
C ASN A 134 -4.16 -4.55 -20.42
N LEU A 135 -4.56 -3.65 -19.50
CA LEU A 135 -3.63 -2.99 -18.58
C LEU A 135 -2.88 -4.02 -17.70
N LEU A 136 -3.60 -4.98 -17.10
CA LEU A 136 -2.99 -6.01 -16.25
C LEU A 136 -2.01 -6.90 -17.05
N LYS A 137 -2.38 -7.30 -18.26
CA LYS A 137 -1.49 -8.03 -19.17
C LYS A 137 -0.28 -7.20 -19.58
N ALA A 138 -0.47 -5.92 -19.88
CA ALA A 138 0.61 -5.02 -20.24
C ALA A 138 1.63 -4.88 -19.10
N ILE A 139 1.18 -4.78 -17.84
CA ILE A 139 2.08 -4.78 -16.67
C ILE A 139 2.91 -6.07 -16.58
N ASP A 140 2.29 -7.23 -16.83
CA ASP A 140 2.98 -8.52 -16.81
C ASP A 140 4.04 -8.64 -17.93
N MET A 141 3.69 -8.19 -19.13
CA MET A 141 4.50 -8.37 -20.35
C MET A 141 5.54 -7.27 -20.62
N CYS A 142 5.35 -6.05 -20.10
CA CYS A 142 6.20 -4.91 -20.45
C CYS A 142 7.65 -5.16 -20.04
N ARG A 143 8.61 -4.95 -20.95
CA ARG A 143 10.04 -5.09 -20.64
C ARG A 143 10.73 -3.76 -20.34
N VAL A 144 10.06 -2.65 -20.64
CA VAL A 144 10.57 -1.31 -20.37
C VAL A 144 10.25 -0.93 -18.93
N GLU A 145 11.28 -0.73 -18.11
CA GLU A 145 11.13 -0.51 -16.67
C GLU A 145 10.33 0.75 -16.34
N LEU A 146 10.65 1.88 -17.00
CA LEU A 146 9.94 3.15 -16.84
C LEU A 146 8.45 3.02 -17.21
N THR A 147 8.15 2.32 -18.31
CA THR A 147 6.76 2.06 -18.70
C THR A 147 6.06 1.17 -17.67
N THR A 148 6.74 0.13 -17.18
CA THR A 148 6.15 -0.75 -16.16
C THR A 148 5.89 0.02 -14.86
N HIS A 149 6.81 0.90 -14.46
CA HIS A 149 6.62 1.82 -13.35
C HIS A 149 5.34 2.61 -13.50
N PHE A 150 5.23 3.28 -14.65
CA PHE A 150 4.13 4.14 -14.98
C PHE A 150 2.79 3.39 -14.98
N LEU A 151 2.73 2.20 -15.61
CA LEU A 151 1.52 1.37 -15.64
C LEU A 151 1.12 0.87 -14.24
N CYS A 152 2.09 0.46 -13.42
CA CYS A 152 1.84 0.09 -12.02
C CYS A 152 1.33 1.28 -11.21
N GLN A 153 1.93 2.47 -11.36
CA GLN A 153 1.51 3.68 -10.67
C GLN A 153 0.10 4.10 -11.12
N PHE A 154 -0.20 3.97 -12.41
CA PHE A 154 -1.52 4.23 -12.98
C PHE A 154 -2.57 3.28 -12.39
N LEU A 155 -2.25 1.99 -12.26
CA LEU A 155 -3.12 0.99 -11.63
C LEU A 155 -3.31 1.27 -10.12
N LEU A 156 -2.25 1.66 -9.42
CA LEU A 156 -2.33 2.04 -8.01
C LEU A 156 -3.26 3.25 -7.83
N ASN A 157 -3.08 4.30 -8.62
CA ASN A 157 -3.93 5.49 -8.58
C ASN A 157 -5.37 5.17 -8.99
N PHE A 158 -5.58 4.25 -9.94
CA PHE A 158 -6.92 3.73 -10.23
C PHE A 158 -7.55 3.10 -8.97
N ILE A 159 -6.80 2.38 -8.14
CA ILE A 159 -7.36 1.83 -6.90
C ILE A 159 -7.62 2.93 -5.87
N THR A 160 -6.68 3.86 -5.67
CA THR A 160 -6.66 4.78 -4.51
C THR A 160 -7.33 6.12 -4.74
N CYS A 161 -7.30 6.67 -5.96
CA CYS A 161 -7.89 7.97 -6.29
C CYS A 161 -9.42 7.86 -6.53
N CYS A 162 -10.13 7.37 -5.52
CA CYS A 162 -11.58 7.30 -5.48
C CYS A 162 -12.11 7.17 -4.05
N LYS A 163 -13.45 7.19 -3.90
CA LYS A 163 -14.09 6.91 -2.61
C LYS A 163 -13.78 5.49 -2.13
N SER A 164 -13.72 5.27 -0.82
CA SER A 164 -13.39 3.98 -0.19
C SER A 164 -14.25 2.80 -0.69
N SER A 165 -15.54 3.03 -0.92
CA SER A 165 -16.47 2.04 -1.50
C SER A 165 -16.08 1.65 -2.93
N ALA A 166 -15.73 2.63 -3.77
CA ALA A 166 -15.27 2.40 -5.14
C ALA A 166 -13.91 1.68 -5.16
N SER A 167 -12.97 2.06 -4.29
CA SER A 167 -11.68 1.37 -4.16
C SER A 167 -11.89 -0.12 -3.86
N THR A 168 -12.79 -0.43 -2.93
CA THR A 168 -13.11 -1.83 -2.58
C THR A 168 -13.68 -2.59 -3.77
N THR A 169 -14.57 -1.97 -4.56
CA THR A 169 -15.11 -2.57 -5.79
C THR A 169 -14.02 -2.82 -6.82
N ARG A 170 -13.12 -1.84 -7.05
CA ARG A 170 -11.99 -1.95 -7.98
C ARG A 170 -11.02 -3.06 -7.56
N GLN A 171 -10.68 -3.16 -6.28
CA GLN A 171 -9.84 -4.25 -5.76
C GLN A 171 -10.47 -5.62 -6.04
N ARG A 172 -11.75 -5.81 -5.70
CA ARG A 172 -12.47 -7.08 -5.98
C ARG A 172 -12.50 -7.40 -7.47
N HIS A 173 -12.66 -6.38 -8.31
CA HIS A 173 -12.69 -6.55 -9.76
C HIS A 173 -11.33 -6.99 -10.31
N ILE A 174 -10.23 -6.34 -9.89
CA ILE A 174 -8.86 -6.77 -10.23
C ILE A 174 -8.59 -8.22 -9.78
N ILE A 175 -9.06 -8.60 -8.59
CA ILE A 175 -8.92 -9.97 -8.08
C ILE A 175 -9.66 -10.98 -8.97
N ARG A 176 -10.90 -10.65 -9.40
CA ARG A 176 -11.70 -11.50 -10.31
C ARG A 176 -11.03 -11.67 -11.67
N LEU A 177 -10.39 -10.62 -12.17
CA LEU A 177 -9.63 -10.62 -13.43
C LEU A 177 -8.23 -11.24 -13.30
N ASN A 178 -7.98 -12.03 -12.24
CA ASN A 178 -6.71 -12.70 -11.99
C ASN A 178 -5.51 -11.74 -11.81
N GLY A 179 -5.75 -10.46 -11.52
CA GLY A 179 -4.71 -9.44 -11.40
C GLY A 179 -3.69 -9.75 -10.30
N THR A 180 -4.12 -10.35 -9.18
CA THR A 180 -3.19 -10.78 -8.11
C THR A 180 -2.11 -11.73 -8.63
N ASN A 181 -2.45 -12.71 -9.48
CA ASN A 181 -1.48 -13.68 -9.99
C ASN A 181 -0.48 -13.02 -10.96
N LEU A 182 -0.96 -12.12 -11.83
CA LEU A 182 -0.11 -11.38 -12.75
C LEU A 182 0.88 -10.49 -11.98
N LEU A 183 0.41 -9.77 -10.96
CA LEU A 183 1.25 -8.93 -10.12
C LEU A 183 2.28 -9.75 -9.29
N ILE A 184 1.90 -10.93 -8.78
CA ILE A 184 2.84 -11.82 -8.10
C ILE A 184 3.92 -12.33 -9.07
N LYS A 185 3.55 -12.78 -10.28
CA LYS A 185 4.51 -13.19 -11.31
C LYS A 185 5.48 -12.06 -11.63
N ARG A 186 4.96 -10.84 -11.79
CA ARG A 186 5.78 -9.67 -12.07
C ARG A 186 6.73 -9.32 -10.93
N LEU A 187 6.25 -9.35 -9.68
CA LEU A 187 7.10 -9.17 -8.50
C LEU A 187 8.24 -10.21 -8.50
N MET A 188 7.94 -11.48 -8.77
CA MET A 188 8.95 -12.54 -8.80
C MET A 188 10.02 -12.32 -9.86
N LEU A 189 9.68 -11.79 -11.03
CA LEU A 189 10.66 -11.45 -12.06
C LEU A 189 11.63 -10.36 -11.56
N TYR A 190 11.11 -9.29 -10.96
CA TYR A 190 11.96 -8.24 -10.40
C TYR A 190 12.82 -8.72 -9.24
N MET A 191 12.28 -9.59 -8.39
CA MET A 191 13.01 -10.17 -7.25
C MET A 191 14.11 -11.17 -7.66
N LYS A 192 14.09 -11.67 -8.91
CA LYS A 192 15.18 -12.48 -9.49
C LYS A 192 16.27 -11.63 -10.14
N GLY A 193 15.98 -10.36 -10.47
CA GLY A 193 16.96 -9.42 -10.99
C GLY A 193 17.96 -8.99 -9.92
N SER A 194 19.18 -8.65 -10.33
CA SER A 194 20.27 -8.23 -9.43
C SER A 194 20.14 -6.78 -8.95
N GLU A 195 19.38 -5.94 -9.64
CA GLU A 195 19.29 -4.50 -9.36
C GLU A 195 17.97 -4.14 -8.65
N TYR A 196 18.04 -3.14 -7.77
CA TYR A 196 16.87 -2.56 -7.13
C TYR A 196 16.00 -1.86 -8.20
N CYS A 197 14.72 -2.25 -8.26
CA CYS A 197 13.77 -1.69 -9.21
C CYS A 197 12.67 -0.92 -8.45
N PRO A 198 12.49 0.39 -8.65
CA PRO A 198 11.44 1.20 -8.02
C PRO A 198 10.01 0.64 -8.23
N ASN A 199 9.84 -0.20 -9.25
CA ASN A 199 8.58 -0.88 -9.56
C ASN A 199 8.14 -1.86 -8.47
N VAL A 200 9.09 -2.37 -7.69
CA VAL A 200 8.84 -3.34 -6.63
C VAL A 200 7.94 -2.73 -5.56
N ASP A 201 8.21 -1.51 -5.12
CA ASP A 201 7.43 -0.87 -4.05
C ASP A 201 5.99 -0.58 -4.47
N VAL A 202 5.78 -0.15 -5.71
CA VAL A 202 4.45 0.10 -6.27
C VAL A 202 3.67 -1.21 -6.39
N ILE A 203 4.29 -2.28 -6.91
CA ILE A 203 3.66 -3.60 -7.02
C ILE A 203 3.33 -4.15 -5.62
N CYS A 204 4.26 -4.05 -4.66
CA CYS A 204 4.02 -4.46 -3.28
C CYS A 204 2.83 -3.71 -2.67
N SER A 205 2.74 -2.40 -2.88
CA SER A 205 1.62 -1.58 -2.40
C SER A 205 0.29 -2.06 -2.96
N ILE A 206 0.22 -2.36 -4.26
CA ILE A 206 -0.99 -2.93 -4.88
C ILE A 206 -1.31 -4.31 -4.27
N LEU A 207 -0.32 -5.20 -4.16
CA LEU A 207 -0.52 -6.55 -3.60
C LEU A 207 -1.02 -6.51 -2.15
N ILE A 208 -0.51 -5.58 -1.33
CA ILE A 208 -0.96 -5.38 0.06
C ILE A 208 -2.43 -4.92 0.10
N LEU A 209 -2.83 -4.00 -0.80
CA LEU A 209 -4.23 -3.58 -0.93
C LEU A 209 -5.13 -4.76 -1.34
N LEU A 210 -4.70 -5.57 -2.30
CA LEU A 210 -5.46 -6.73 -2.77
C LEU A 210 -5.56 -7.83 -1.71
N PHE A 211 -4.50 -8.06 -0.92
CA PHE A 211 -4.47 -9.07 0.15
C PHE A 211 -5.65 -8.94 1.13
N ALA A 212 -6.04 -7.71 1.48
CA ALA A 212 -7.16 -7.46 2.40
C ALA A 212 -8.53 -7.96 1.90
N ARG A 213 -8.63 -8.36 0.63
CA ARG A 213 -9.87 -8.77 -0.04
C ARG A 213 -9.74 -10.11 -0.77
N ASP A 214 -8.55 -10.51 -1.17
CA ASP A 214 -8.29 -11.75 -1.90
C ASP A 214 -8.17 -12.94 -0.93
N LYS A 215 -9.28 -13.66 -0.74
CA LYS A 215 -9.32 -14.85 0.13
C LYS A 215 -8.34 -15.95 -0.30
N LEU A 216 -7.90 -15.94 -1.56
CA LEU A 216 -6.97 -16.93 -2.10
C LEU A 216 -5.54 -16.39 -2.22
N PHE A 217 -5.25 -15.20 -1.68
CA PHE A 217 -3.92 -14.57 -1.80
C PHE A 217 -2.79 -15.51 -1.37
N CYS A 218 -2.88 -16.11 -0.17
CA CYS A 218 -1.84 -17.00 0.33
C CYS A 218 -1.68 -18.25 -0.54
N LEU A 219 -2.78 -18.79 -1.09
CA LEU A 219 -2.72 -19.91 -2.01
C LEU A 219 -1.98 -19.52 -3.30
N LYS A 220 -2.32 -18.36 -3.87
CA LYS A 220 -1.67 -17.80 -5.06
C LYS A 220 -0.18 -17.56 -4.85
N ALA A 221 0.20 -16.94 -3.72
CA ALA A 221 1.60 -16.72 -3.34
C ALA A 221 2.38 -18.03 -3.25
N ARG A 222 1.77 -19.09 -2.69
CA ARG A 222 2.38 -20.42 -2.63
C ARG A 222 2.53 -21.05 -4.02
N LEU A 223 1.47 -21.10 -4.81
CA LEU A 223 1.47 -21.74 -6.12
C LEU A 223 2.38 -21.04 -7.13
N CYS A 224 2.56 -19.72 -7.02
CA CYS A 224 3.49 -18.99 -7.86
C CYS A 224 4.96 -19.18 -7.44
N GLY A 225 5.24 -19.75 -6.24
CA GLY A 225 6.61 -19.91 -5.74
C GLY A 225 7.16 -18.69 -4.99
N LEU A 226 6.30 -17.77 -4.55
CA LEU A 226 6.73 -16.58 -3.81
C LEU A 226 7.25 -16.94 -2.40
N ILE A 227 6.68 -17.99 -1.80
CA ILE A 227 7.10 -18.48 -0.47
C ILE A 227 8.55 -18.97 -0.48
N SER A 228 8.94 -19.80 -1.45
CA SER A 228 10.32 -20.30 -1.55
C SER A 228 11.32 -19.19 -1.87
N LEU A 229 10.91 -18.21 -2.69
CA LEU A 229 11.71 -17.04 -2.98
C LEU A 229 12.00 -16.21 -1.72
N PHE A 230 10.97 -15.98 -0.90
CA PHE A 230 11.16 -15.30 0.39
C PHE A 230 12.02 -16.10 1.35
N GLN A 231 11.85 -17.43 1.44
CA GLN A 231 12.70 -18.25 2.30
C GLN A 231 14.18 -18.15 1.92
N LYS A 232 14.48 -18.10 0.61
CA LYS A 232 15.86 -17.99 0.12
C LYS A 232 16.46 -16.61 0.36
N ASN A 233 15.66 -15.55 0.21
CA ASN A 233 16.16 -14.19 0.10
C ASN A 233 15.82 -13.29 1.30
N LEU A 234 15.11 -13.76 2.34
CA LEU A 234 14.58 -12.92 3.42
C LEU A 234 15.65 -12.01 4.04
N LEU A 235 16.82 -12.55 4.37
CA LEU A 235 17.89 -11.76 4.98
C LEU A 235 18.51 -10.75 4.01
N SER A 236 18.64 -11.08 2.73
CA SER A 236 19.08 -10.12 1.71
C SER A 236 18.06 -9.00 1.53
N ILE A 237 16.77 -9.33 1.50
CA ILE A 237 15.66 -8.36 1.44
C ILE A 237 15.72 -7.41 2.64
N ALA A 238 15.96 -7.94 3.85
CA ALA A 238 16.12 -7.16 5.07
C ALA A 238 17.35 -6.25 5.00
N LYS A 239 18.51 -6.77 4.59
CA LYS A 239 19.76 -5.98 4.44
C LYS A 239 19.60 -4.84 3.43
N ASP A 240 18.91 -5.09 2.33
CA ASP A 240 18.59 -4.10 1.29
C ASP A 240 17.47 -3.12 1.71
N ARG A 241 16.94 -3.24 2.94
CA ARG A 241 15.84 -2.39 3.47
C ARG A 241 14.59 -2.38 2.57
N ARG A 242 14.27 -3.50 1.91
CA ARG A 242 13.08 -3.61 1.05
C ARG A 242 11.82 -3.89 1.88
N ILE A 243 11.41 -2.91 2.69
CA ILE A 243 10.32 -3.03 3.68
C ILE A 243 8.99 -3.47 3.03
N SER A 244 8.65 -2.91 1.86
CA SER A 244 7.41 -3.26 1.14
C SER A 244 7.36 -4.74 0.75
N VAL A 245 8.51 -5.32 0.39
CA VAL A 245 8.66 -6.74 0.04
C VAL A 245 8.49 -7.59 1.30
N MET A 246 9.05 -7.17 2.43
CA MET A 246 8.85 -7.84 3.71
C MET A 246 7.36 -7.80 4.14
N GLN A 247 6.65 -6.70 3.89
CA GLN A 247 5.21 -6.63 4.13
C GLN A 247 4.42 -7.60 3.25
N VAL A 248 4.78 -7.75 1.97
CA VAL A 248 4.19 -8.79 1.10
C VAL A 248 4.55 -10.19 1.59
N CYS A 249 5.75 -10.39 2.15
CA CYS A 249 6.12 -11.64 2.83
C CYS A 249 5.15 -11.94 3.97
N CYS A 250 4.94 -10.99 4.89
CA CYS A 250 3.95 -11.10 5.97
C CYS A 250 2.55 -11.46 5.45
N CYS A 251 2.07 -10.77 4.42
CA CYS A 251 0.79 -11.10 3.76
C CYS A 251 0.77 -12.54 3.22
N SER A 252 1.85 -12.98 2.60
CA SER A 252 1.95 -14.28 1.93
C SER A 252 1.97 -15.45 2.92
N ILE A 253 2.53 -15.26 4.12
CA ILE A 253 2.63 -16.33 5.13
C ILE A 253 1.45 -16.35 6.11
N ARG A 254 0.46 -15.45 5.98
CA ARG A 254 -0.74 -15.36 6.85
C ARG A 254 -1.76 -16.49 6.66
N SER A 255 -1.32 -17.68 6.25
CA SER A 255 -2.12 -18.91 6.25
C SER A 255 -1.35 -20.03 6.96
N VAL A 256 -2.08 -20.96 7.59
CA VAL A 256 -1.50 -22.12 8.27
C VAL A 256 -0.51 -22.88 7.37
N PRO A 257 -0.85 -23.26 6.11
CA PRO A 257 0.08 -24.02 5.28
C PRO A 257 1.35 -23.23 4.94
N ASN A 258 1.23 -21.94 4.67
CA ASN A 258 2.37 -21.12 4.25
C ASN A 258 3.30 -20.84 5.42
N ALA A 259 2.76 -20.49 6.59
CA ALA A 259 3.54 -20.32 7.82
C ALA A 259 4.31 -21.60 8.17
N ARG A 260 3.69 -22.78 8.00
CA ARG A 260 4.34 -24.08 8.24
C ARG A 260 5.46 -24.36 7.23
N ILE A 261 5.23 -24.12 5.94
CA ILE A 261 6.27 -24.27 4.91
C ILE A 261 7.44 -23.33 5.22
N PHE A 262 7.13 -22.08 5.57
CA PHE A 262 8.11 -21.05 5.87
C PHE A 262 8.99 -21.43 7.08
N GLY A 263 8.36 -21.77 8.21
CA GLY A 263 9.04 -22.05 9.47
C GLY A 263 9.68 -23.42 9.61
N LYS A 264 9.45 -24.36 8.69
CA LYS A 264 10.13 -25.68 8.68
C LYS A 264 11.59 -25.62 8.28
N ASN A 265 12.04 -24.52 7.67
CA ASN A 265 13.44 -24.35 7.28
C ASN A 265 14.25 -23.90 8.50
N GLU A 266 14.99 -24.85 9.10
CA GLU A 266 15.75 -24.63 10.33
C GLU A 266 16.81 -23.54 10.19
N ASN A 267 17.60 -23.56 9.10
CA ASN A 267 18.62 -22.56 8.82
C ASN A 267 17.99 -21.16 8.77
N LEU A 268 16.90 -21.01 8.00
CA LEU A 268 16.17 -19.75 7.91
C LEU A 268 15.63 -19.29 9.26
N MET A 269 15.12 -20.20 10.10
CA MET A 269 14.56 -19.83 11.39
C MET A 269 15.65 -19.37 12.37
N SER A 270 16.79 -20.05 12.41
CA SER A 270 17.93 -19.62 13.21
C SER A 270 18.46 -18.27 12.74
N ASP A 271 18.62 -18.11 11.43
CA ASP A 271 19.01 -16.86 10.76
C ASP A 271 18.04 -15.70 11.04
N LEU A 272 16.73 -15.94 10.99
CA LEU A 272 15.68 -14.98 11.31
C LEU A 272 15.78 -14.52 12.77
N ILE A 273 15.90 -15.46 13.70
CA ILE A 273 15.98 -15.18 15.13
C ILE A 273 17.25 -14.37 15.44
N LYS A 274 18.38 -14.76 14.85
CA LYS A 274 19.64 -14.03 14.96
C LYS A 274 19.52 -12.62 14.39
N ALA A 275 18.93 -12.48 13.20
CA ALA A 275 18.72 -11.18 12.56
C ALA A 275 17.87 -10.23 13.42
N ILE A 276 16.83 -10.72 14.09
CA ILE A 276 16.01 -9.91 15.02
C ILE A 276 16.87 -9.31 16.15
N VAL A 277 17.90 -10.01 16.59
CA VAL A 277 18.84 -9.53 17.62
C VAL A 277 19.86 -8.55 17.04
N ASP A 278 20.43 -8.89 15.88
CA ASP A 278 21.58 -8.21 15.29
C ASP A 278 21.21 -6.90 14.57
N PHE A 279 20.01 -6.78 13.99
CA PHE A 279 19.60 -5.54 13.32
C PHE A 279 19.36 -4.40 14.32
N SER A 280 19.92 -3.23 14.01
CA SER A 280 19.71 -1.98 14.75
C SER A 280 18.51 -1.17 14.24
N ASP A 281 18.11 -1.38 12.99
CA ASP A 281 17.02 -0.66 12.34
C ASP A 281 15.66 -1.22 12.79
N ALA A 282 14.90 -0.42 13.53
CA ALA A 282 13.61 -0.80 14.08
C ALA A 282 12.59 -1.16 12.98
N GLU A 283 12.64 -0.53 11.80
CA GLU A 283 11.71 -0.82 10.70
C GLU A 283 11.92 -2.22 10.12
N ILE A 284 13.18 -2.66 10.05
CA ILE A 284 13.52 -4.03 9.66
C ILE A 284 13.11 -5.00 10.76
N VAL A 285 13.47 -4.70 12.02
CA VAL A 285 13.18 -5.56 13.17
C VAL A 285 11.68 -5.79 13.33
N VAL A 286 10.84 -4.77 13.19
CA VAL A 286 9.38 -4.94 13.29
C VAL A 286 8.83 -5.89 12.23
N ARG A 287 9.36 -5.86 11.00
CA ARG A 287 8.91 -6.77 9.93
C ARG A 287 9.39 -8.20 10.17
N LEU A 288 10.64 -8.39 10.63
CA LEU A 288 11.14 -9.71 11.01
C LEU A 288 10.36 -10.29 12.20
N MET A 289 10.04 -9.45 13.19
CA MET A 289 9.21 -9.81 14.34
C MET A 289 7.77 -10.16 13.93
N GLU A 290 7.20 -9.45 12.96
CA GLU A 290 5.89 -9.80 12.40
C GLU A 290 5.92 -11.17 11.72
N ILE A 291 6.94 -11.45 10.91
CA ILE A 291 7.13 -12.75 10.25
C ILE A 291 7.20 -13.86 11.30
N LEU A 292 8.06 -13.69 12.30
CA LEU A 292 8.21 -14.63 13.41
C LEU A 292 6.90 -14.84 14.18
N TYR A 293 6.17 -13.75 14.49
CA TYR A 293 4.87 -13.81 15.14
C TYR A 293 3.86 -14.63 14.33
N ILE A 294 3.78 -14.42 13.00
CA ILE A 294 2.85 -15.16 12.14
C ILE A 294 3.16 -16.66 12.18
N ILE A 295 4.44 -17.03 12.13
CA ILE A 295 4.89 -18.42 12.25
C ILE A 295 4.45 -19.00 13.60
N ILE A 296 4.79 -18.35 14.72
CA ILE A 296 4.43 -18.77 16.08
C ILE A 296 2.92 -18.92 16.25
N LYS A 297 2.14 -17.94 15.78
CA LYS A 297 0.67 -17.92 15.88
C LYS A 297 0.06 -19.17 15.26
N PHE A 298 0.53 -19.58 14.08
CA PHE A 298 -0.05 -20.72 13.36
C PHE A 298 0.52 -22.08 13.78
N ILE A 299 1.64 -22.12 14.50
CA ILE A 299 2.14 -23.34 15.17
C ILE A 299 1.29 -23.67 16.40
N SER A 300 0.95 -22.65 17.19
CA SER A 300 0.20 -22.82 18.44
C SER A 300 -1.24 -23.38 18.25
N HIS A 301 -1.79 -23.29 17.05
CA HIS A 301 -3.15 -23.76 16.75
C HIS A 301 -3.24 -25.26 16.39
N ILE A 302 -2.11 -25.95 16.17
CA ILE A 302 -2.10 -27.33 15.64
C ILE A 302 -1.11 -28.16 16.45
N PHE A 303 -1.62 -28.97 17.39
CA PHE A 303 -0.90 -30.03 18.11
C PHE A 303 0.58 -29.69 18.39
N ALA A 304 0.78 -28.64 19.18
CA ALA A 304 2.09 -27.99 19.37
C ALA A 304 3.11 -28.82 20.17
N GLU A 305 2.70 -29.96 20.75
CA GLU A 305 3.55 -30.75 21.64
C GLU A 305 4.76 -31.37 20.92
N ASN A 306 4.68 -31.62 19.62
CA ASN A 306 5.75 -32.28 18.82
C ASN A 306 5.96 -31.67 17.42
N SER A 307 5.75 -30.36 17.25
CA SER A 307 6.04 -29.74 15.95
C SER A 307 7.54 -29.47 15.81
N VAL A 308 8.14 -29.91 14.69
CA VAL A 308 9.54 -29.62 14.32
C VAL A 308 9.89 -28.14 14.49
N ILE A 309 8.95 -27.25 14.17
CA ILE A 309 9.17 -25.81 14.29
C ILE A 309 9.25 -25.37 15.75
N MET A 310 8.46 -25.97 16.65
CA MET A 310 8.57 -25.69 18.09
C MET A 310 9.93 -26.13 18.62
N THR A 311 10.43 -27.30 18.23
CA THR A 311 11.79 -27.76 18.58
C THR A 311 12.84 -26.76 18.09
N ILE A 312 12.76 -26.30 16.84
CA ILE A 312 13.68 -25.29 16.30
C ILE A 312 13.63 -24.00 17.14
N LEU A 313 12.44 -23.49 17.45
CA LEU A 313 12.28 -22.29 18.27
C LEU A 313 12.85 -22.47 19.69
N GLU A 314 12.61 -23.62 20.30
CA GLU A 314 13.07 -23.97 21.65
C GLU A 314 14.60 -24.12 21.72
N SER A 315 15.22 -24.68 20.67
CA SER A 315 16.67 -24.81 20.54
C SER A 315 17.38 -23.48 20.28
N ASN A 316 16.65 -22.45 19.82
CA ASN A 316 17.16 -21.10 19.60
C ASN A 316 16.78 -20.13 20.74
N ASP A 317 16.46 -20.64 21.94
CA ASP A 317 16.13 -19.83 23.13
C ASP A 317 15.08 -18.73 22.90
N ILE A 318 14.04 -19.05 22.10
CA ILE A 318 13.08 -18.04 21.63
C ILE A 318 12.45 -17.22 22.75
N LEU A 319 12.15 -17.82 23.90
CA LEU A 319 11.50 -17.13 25.03
C LEU A 319 12.41 -16.05 25.60
N ASN A 320 13.70 -16.35 25.78
CA ASN A 320 14.68 -15.39 26.27
C ASN A 320 14.90 -14.26 25.26
N ILE A 321 15.00 -14.60 23.96
CA ILE A 321 15.15 -13.61 22.90
C ILE A 321 13.96 -12.66 22.85
N LEU A 322 12.73 -13.18 22.85
CA LEU A 322 11.53 -12.36 22.88
C LEU A 322 11.49 -11.46 24.12
N THR A 323 11.77 -11.99 25.31
CA THR A 323 11.82 -11.21 26.55
C THR A 323 12.86 -10.08 26.48
N ARG A 324 14.04 -10.34 25.93
CA ARG A 324 15.09 -9.33 25.71
C ARG A 324 14.67 -8.27 24.69
N GLN A 325 14.03 -8.65 23.59
CA GLN A 325 13.52 -7.72 22.59
C GLN A 325 12.43 -6.82 23.17
N PHE A 326 11.52 -7.38 23.97
CA PHE A 326 10.53 -6.57 24.70
C PHE A 326 11.25 -5.54 25.58
N LYS A 327 12.20 -5.97 26.41
CA LYS A 327 12.96 -5.04 27.28
C LYS A 327 13.72 -3.96 26.49
N LYS A 328 14.28 -4.30 25.32
CA LYS A 328 15.05 -3.39 24.46
C LYS A 328 14.18 -2.27 23.87
N TYR A 329 12.97 -2.59 23.41
CA TYR A 329 12.08 -1.65 22.72
C TYR A 329 10.95 -1.10 23.60
N PHE A 330 10.80 -1.60 24.82
CA PHE A 330 9.80 -1.12 25.76
C PHE A 330 10.05 0.34 26.12
N LYS A 331 9.00 1.14 26.02
CA LYS A 331 8.93 2.50 26.53
C LYS A 331 7.62 2.65 27.33
N PRO A 332 7.62 3.45 28.40
CA PRO A 332 6.41 3.69 29.19
C PRO A 332 5.33 4.45 28.40
N ARG A 333 5.75 5.29 27.45
CA ARG A 333 4.90 5.99 26.49
C ARG A 333 5.53 5.90 25.11
N PHE A 334 4.67 5.79 24.11
CA PHE A 334 5.05 5.83 22.71
C PHE A 334 4.45 7.08 22.07
N CYS A 335 5.29 7.92 21.47
CA CYS A 335 4.82 9.00 20.61
C CYS A 335 4.54 8.49 19.19
N SER A 336 3.91 9.31 18.34
CA SER A 336 3.60 8.94 16.95
C SER A 336 4.84 8.54 16.13
N SER A 337 6.01 9.11 16.44
CA SER A 337 7.30 8.76 15.84
C SER A 337 7.88 7.42 16.30
N GLU A 338 7.29 6.78 17.32
CA GLU A 338 7.79 5.56 17.97
C GLU A 338 6.83 4.37 17.78
N PHE A 339 5.93 4.47 16.81
CA PHE A 339 4.94 3.42 16.54
C PHE A 339 5.59 2.08 16.17
N VAL A 340 6.79 2.12 15.57
CA VAL A 340 7.57 0.93 15.21
C VAL A 340 8.02 0.17 16.46
N ASP A 341 8.52 0.85 17.49
CA ASP A 341 8.93 0.24 18.76
C ASP A 341 7.72 -0.41 19.48
N LEU A 342 6.57 0.27 19.43
CA LEU A 342 5.31 -0.24 19.94
C LEU A 342 4.89 -1.52 19.21
N GLU A 343 4.97 -1.54 17.89
CA GLU A 343 4.65 -2.73 17.09
C GLU A 343 5.59 -3.91 17.41
N ILE A 344 6.90 -3.66 17.60
CA ILE A 344 7.86 -4.68 18.03
C ILE A 344 7.42 -5.27 19.37
N CYS A 345 7.09 -4.42 20.36
CA CYS A 345 6.60 -4.88 21.65
C CYS A 345 5.30 -5.70 21.52
N LEU A 346 4.37 -5.26 20.68
CA LEU A 346 3.09 -5.94 20.44
C LEU A 346 3.27 -7.32 19.80
N PHE A 347 4.15 -7.46 18.80
CA PHE A 347 4.48 -8.76 18.20
C PHE A 347 5.20 -9.66 19.19
N THR A 348 6.04 -9.10 20.04
CA THR A 348 6.77 -9.83 21.08
C THR A 348 5.81 -10.44 22.10
N LEU A 349 4.95 -9.61 22.71
CA LEU A 349 3.95 -10.05 23.68
C LEU A 349 2.97 -11.06 23.07
N ALA A 350 2.52 -10.81 21.83
CA ALA A 350 1.62 -11.73 21.13
C ALA A 350 2.29 -13.07 20.79
N SER A 351 3.59 -13.08 20.54
CA SER A 351 4.38 -14.30 20.33
C SER A 351 4.53 -15.07 21.64
N LEU A 352 4.96 -14.41 22.71
CA LEU A 352 5.08 -15.02 24.04
C LEU A 352 3.75 -15.63 24.50
N ARG A 353 2.64 -14.90 24.37
CA ARG A 353 1.29 -15.41 24.68
C ARG A 353 0.94 -16.70 23.92
N ASN A 354 1.37 -16.82 22.66
CA ASN A 354 1.10 -18.02 21.88
C ASN A 354 2.00 -19.20 22.28
N LEU A 355 3.25 -18.93 22.66
CA LEU A 355 4.19 -19.94 23.14
C LEU A 355 3.80 -20.46 24.52
N THR A 356 3.32 -19.59 25.42
CA THR A 356 2.90 -19.93 26.80
C THR A 356 1.57 -20.67 26.88
N LYS A 357 0.90 -20.95 25.76
CA LYS A 357 -0.22 -21.91 25.78
C LYS A 357 0.26 -23.32 26.15
N LEU A 358 1.51 -23.65 25.85
CA LEU A 358 2.14 -24.90 26.27
C LEU A 358 2.64 -24.78 27.72
N ARG A 359 2.35 -25.78 28.56
CA ARG A 359 2.76 -25.81 29.97
C ARG A 359 4.27 -25.69 30.14
N ARG A 360 5.05 -26.50 29.40
CA ARG A 360 6.53 -26.47 29.44
C ARG A 360 7.12 -25.09 29.13
N ASN A 361 6.51 -24.35 28.20
CA ASN A 361 6.95 -23.00 27.85
C ASN A 361 6.58 -21.95 28.91
N ARG A 362 5.49 -22.16 29.66
CA ARG A 362 5.19 -21.31 30.81
C ARG A 362 6.25 -21.46 31.88
N GLU A 363 6.62 -22.70 32.20
CA GLU A 363 7.66 -23.00 33.18
C GLU A 363 9.00 -22.40 32.74
N ARG A 364 9.43 -22.66 31.50
CA ARG A 364 10.64 -22.04 30.93
C ARG A 364 10.59 -20.51 30.90
N LEU A 365 9.44 -19.90 30.62
CA LEU A 365 9.32 -18.43 30.62
C LEU A 365 9.55 -17.85 32.02
N LYS A 366 9.08 -18.53 33.08
CA LYS A 366 9.34 -18.11 34.48
C LYS A 366 10.83 -18.09 34.78
N GLU A 367 11.57 -19.09 34.30
CA GLU A 367 13.03 -19.19 34.48
C GLU A 367 13.79 -18.06 33.76
N THR A 368 13.24 -17.45 32.71
CA THR A 368 13.88 -16.29 32.03
C THR A 368 13.80 -14.97 32.81
N GLY A 369 13.08 -14.92 33.94
CA GLY A 369 12.84 -13.68 34.68
C GLY A 369 11.86 -12.71 34.01
N ALA A 370 11.13 -13.17 32.99
CA ALA A 370 10.20 -12.33 32.22
C ALA A 370 9.10 -11.68 33.07
N LEU A 371 8.63 -12.36 34.13
CA LEU A 371 7.61 -11.81 35.04
C LEU A 371 8.05 -10.51 35.69
N GLN A 372 9.29 -10.44 36.18
CA GLN A 372 9.83 -9.22 36.78
C GLN A 372 9.89 -8.07 35.77
N ILE A 373 10.22 -8.38 34.52
CA ILE A 373 10.24 -7.40 33.42
C ILE A 373 8.82 -6.90 33.14
N PHE A 374 7.81 -7.78 33.08
CA PHE A 374 6.42 -7.36 32.84
C PHE A 374 5.82 -6.61 34.03
N TYR A 375 6.05 -7.01 35.27
CA TYR A 375 5.62 -6.26 36.44
C TYR A 375 6.26 -4.87 36.52
N SER A 376 7.55 -4.77 36.21
CA SER A 376 8.23 -3.48 36.12
C SER A 376 7.64 -2.60 35.01
N ALA A 377 7.38 -3.17 33.83
CA ALA A 377 6.74 -2.46 32.73
C ALA A 377 5.37 -1.90 33.13
N ILE A 378 4.53 -2.70 33.78
CA ILE A 378 3.19 -2.30 34.25
C ILE A 378 3.26 -1.23 35.31
N SER A 379 4.14 -1.38 36.30
CA SER A 379 4.33 -0.37 37.34
C SER A 379 4.77 0.96 36.73
N THR A 380 5.67 0.90 35.75
CA THR A 380 6.11 2.09 35.00
C THR A 380 4.96 2.69 34.20
N ILE A 381 4.07 1.88 33.62
CA ILE A 381 2.89 2.37 32.89
C ILE A 381 1.88 3.05 33.82
N TYR A 382 1.51 2.40 34.94
CA TYR A 382 0.51 2.93 35.87
C TYR A 382 0.93 4.27 36.48
N ASN A 383 2.22 4.41 36.80
CA ASN A 383 2.78 5.68 37.28
C ASN A 383 2.68 6.82 36.25
N TYR A 384 2.40 6.52 34.98
CA TYR A 384 2.18 7.50 33.92
C TYR A 384 0.70 7.64 33.49
N GLU A 385 -0.22 6.77 33.90
CA GLU A 385 -1.65 6.89 33.54
C GLU A 385 -2.37 8.03 34.29
N GLU A 386 -1.74 8.64 35.30
CA GLU A 386 -2.22 9.89 35.92
C GLU A 386 -2.29 11.09 34.96
N TYR A 387 -1.69 10.99 33.76
CA TYR A 387 -1.71 12.04 32.74
C TYR A 387 -2.21 11.51 31.39
N GLY A 388 -3.53 11.31 31.27
CA GLY A 388 -4.35 11.22 30.04
C GLY A 388 -3.82 10.36 28.88
N SER A 389 -4.40 9.18 28.62
CA SER A 389 -3.94 8.26 27.58
C SER A 389 -4.88 8.09 26.37
N ASP A 390 -4.25 8.02 25.18
CA ASP A 390 -4.85 7.74 23.87
C ASP A 390 -5.29 6.25 23.74
N PHE A 391 -6.25 5.95 22.85
CA PHE A 391 -6.90 4.63 22.74
C PHE A 391 -5.94 3.49 22.36
N ALA A 392 -4.88 3.79 21.61
CA ALA A 392 -3.84 2.82 21.23
C ALA A 392 -3.03 2.33 22.45
N SER A 393 -2.75 3.23 23.39
CA SER A 393 -2.03 2.93 24.63
C SER A 393 -2.83 1.96 25.51
N LYS A 394 -4.15 2.14 25.61
CA LYS A 394 -5.04 1.25 26.41
C LYS A 394 -5.04 -0.21 25.94
N LYS A 395 -5.02 -0.46 24.62
CA LYS A 395 -4.96 -1.83 24.06
C LYS A 395 -3.58 -2.48 24.24
N TYR A 396 -2.53 -1.68 24.26
CA TYR A 396 -1.17 -2.12 24.60
C TYR A 396 -1.08 -2.49 26.08
N TYR A 397 -1.58 -1.63 26.96
CA TYR A 397 -1.59 -1.85 28.41
C TYR A 397 -2.35 -3.11 28.82
N MET A 398 -3.54 -3.35 28.25
CA MET A 398 -4.27 -4.62 28.48
C MET A 398 -3.48 -5.86 28.05
N LYS A 399 -2.63 -5.77 27.01
CA LYS A 399 -1.81 -6.90 26.56
C LYS A 399 -0.60 -7.14 27.46
N VAL A 400 0.02 -6.08 27.98
CA VAL A 400 1.10 -6.20 28.96
C VAL A 400 0.56 -6.79 30.27
N GLN A 401 -0.61 -6.31 30.73
CA GLN A 401 -1.29 -6.80 31.92
C GLN A 401 -1.67 -8.28 31.83
N VAL A 402 -2.23 -8.72 30.70
CA VAL A 402 -2.48 -10.16 30.48
C VAL A 402 -1.20 -11.00 30.57
N MET A 403 -0.03 -10.43 30.25
CA MET A 403 1.26 -11.15 30.35
C MET A 403 1.89 -11.11 31.75
N SER A 404 1.53 -10.17 32.62
CA SER A 404 1.95 -10.16 34.04
C SER A 404 1.08 -11.01 34.94
N ASP A 405 -0.14 -11.28 34.52
CA ASP A 405 -1.10 -12.09 35.27
C ASP A 405 -0.91 -13.60 35.00
N PHE A 406 0.03 -13.95 34.10
CA PHE A 406 0.57 -15.31 33.90
C PHE A 406 1.62 -15.66 34.95
#